data_AF-A0A849AG87-F1
#
_entry.id   AF-A0A849AG87-F1
#
_cell.length_a   1.000
_cell.length_b   1.000
_cell.length_c   1.000
_cell.angle_alpha   90.00
_cell.angle_beta   90.00
_cell.angle_gamma   90.00
#
_symmetry.space_group_name_H-M   'P 1'
#
loop_
_entity.id
_entity.type
_entity.pdbx_description
1 polymer ?
#
loop_
_entity_poly.entity_id
_entity_poly.type
_entity_poly.pdbx_seq_one_letter_code
_entity_poly.pdbx_strand_id
1 'polypeptide(L)'
;MADKAPAKPATRSAQQIEADLAATRERLAGTIDELSFRAQPKEIVNRAVEDVKLKANDATHTPDGELNTQKLGMALGGVAAILLTLGIIRRARS
;
A
#
# COMPACT_ATOMS: atom_id res chain seq x y z
N MET A 1 20.85 -57.68 14.98
CA MET A 1 20.47 -56.29 14.66
C MET A 1 18.97 -56.18 14.92
N ALA A 2 18.59 -55.63 16.08
CA ALA A 2 17.19 -55.57 16.50
C ALA A 2 16.54 -54.31 15.93
N ASP A 3 15.52 -54.53 15.11
CA ASP A 3 14.67 -53.51 14.49
C ASP A 3 13.94 -52.72 15.58
N LYS A 4 14.18 -51.41 15.66
CA LYS A 4 13.46 -50.50 16.57
C LYS A 4 12.18 -50.06 15.84
N ALA A 5 11.06 -50.67 16.17
CA ALA A 5 9.75 -50.24 15.70
C ALA A 5 9.50 -48.74 16.05
N PRO A 6 8.91 -47.95 15.14
CA PRO A 6 8.59 -46.55 15.41
C PRO A 6 7.51 -46.45 16.49
N ALA A 7 7.79 -45.71 17.56
CA ALA A 7 6.84 -45.45 18.64
C ALA A 7 5.58 -44.76 18.07
N LYS A 8 4.40 -45.34 18.34
CA LYS A 8 3.11 -44.73 18.00
C LYS A 8 3.03 -43.31 18.58
N PRO A 9 2.56 -42.31 17.81
CA PRO A 9 2.41 -40.96 18.34
C PRO A 9 1.47 -41.00 19.54
N ALA A 10 1.97 -40.57 20.70
CA ALA A 10 1.17 -40.47 21.91
C ALA A 10 -0.05 -39.58 21.63
N THR A 11 -1.25 -40.08 21.95
CA THR A 11 -2.51 -39.35 21.82
C THR A 11 -2.39 -38.02 22.56
N ARG A 12 -2.31 -36.92 21.83
CA ARG A 12 -2.23 -35.57 22.41
C ARG A 12 -3.46 -35.32 23.28
N SER A 13 -3.26 -34.77 24.46
CA SER A 13 -4.38 -34.40 25.33
C SER A 13 -5.16 -33.23 24.73
N ALA A 14 -6.45 -33.09 25.07
CA ALA A 14 -7.27 -31.98 24.62
C ALA A 14 -6.63 -30.61 24.92
N GLN A 15 -6.02 -30.46 26.10
CA GLN A 15 -5.30 -29.25 26.51
C GLN A 15 -4.12 -28.91 25.59
N GLN A 16 -3.38 -29.92 25.10
CA GLN A 16 -2.28 -29.69 24.15
C GLN A 16 -2.80 -29.22 22.79
N ILE A 17 -3.94 -29.76 22.34
CA ILE A 17 -4.57 -29.36 21.08
C ILE A 17 -5.10 -27.93 21.17
N GLU A 18 -5.70 -27.53 22.30
CA GLU A 18 -6.18 -26.17 22.53
C GLU A 18 -5.03 -25.15 22.54
N ALA A 19 -3.91 -25.48 23.18
CA ALA A 19 -2.71 -24.65 23.21
C ALA A 19 -2.10 -24.47 21.80
N ASP A 20 -1.99 -25.56 21.03
CA ASP A 20 -1.50 -25.51 19.65
C ASP A 20 -2.43 -24.70 18.74
N LEU A 21 -3.75 -24.79 18.94
CA LEU A 21 -4.73 -24.02 18.18
C LEU A 21 -4.62 -22.52 18.47
N ALA A 22 -4.44 -22.15 19.75
CA ALA A 22 -4.20 -20.76 20.14
C ALA A 22 -2.91 -20.23 19.50
N ALA A 23 -1.80 -20.97 19.60
CA ALA A 23 -0.52 -20.60 19.01
C ALA A 23 -0.55 -20.53 17.47
N THR A 24 -1.41 -21.33 16.82
CA THR A 24 -1.59 -21.29 15.36
C THR A 24 -2.43 -20.08 14.95
N ARG A 25 -3.49 -19.75 15.70
CA ARG A 25 -4.32 -18.54 15.49
C ARG A 25 -3.51 -17.26 15.61
N GLU A 26 -2.61 -17.18 16.60
CA GLU A 26 -1.74 -16.02 16.80
C GLU A 26 -0.77 -15.83 15.62
N ARG A 27 -0.18 -16.92 15.11
CA ARG A 27 0.66 -16.88 13.89
C ARG A 27 -0.12 -16.46 12.64
N LEU A 28 -1.35 -16.95 12.47
CA LEU A 28 -2.24 -16.56 11.36
C LEU A 28 -2.57 -15.06 11.42
N ALA A 29 -2.88 -14.54 12.60
CA ALA A 29 -3.16 -13.12 12.79
C ALA A 29 -1.96 -12.22 12.46
N GLY A 30 -0.75 -12.59 12.90
CA GLY A 30 0.47 -11.84 12.57
C GLY A 30 0.80 -11.85 11.06
N THR A 31 0.52 -12.95 10.37
CA THR A 31 0.81 -13.09 8.93
C THR A 31 -0.16 -12.26 8.07
N ILE A 32 -1.40 -12.08 8.51
CA ILE A 32 -2.40 -11.25 7.81
C ILE A 32 -1.99 -9.78 7.83
N ASP A 33 -1.47 -9.29 8.95
CA ASP A 33 -1.07 -7.89 9.13
C ASP A 33 0.16 -7.54 8.25
N GLU A 34 1.11 -8.46 8.15
CA GLU A 34 2.29 -8.30 7.28
C GLU A 34 1.93 -8.37 5.78
N LEU A 35 0.95 -9.20 5.39
CA LEU A 35 0.48 -9.28 4.01
C LEU A 35 -0.29 -8.02 3.61
N SER A 36 -1.09 -7.45 4.50
CA SER A 36 -1.77 -6.16 4.29
C SER A 36 -0.76 -5.03 4.03
N PHE A 37 0.33 -5.00 4.81
CA PHE A 37 1.36 -3.97 4.66
C PHE A 37 2.24 -4.15 3.42
N ARG A 38 2.34 -5.36 2.87
CA ARG A 38 3.24 -5.66 1.73
C ARG A 38 2.53 -5.76 0.39
N ALA A 39 1.26 -6.20 0.38
CA ALA A 39 0.54 -6.52 -0.85
C ALA A 39 -0.22 -5.34 -1.46
N GLN A 40 -0.45 -4.23 -0.75
CA GLN A 40 -1.31 -3.17 -1.28
C GLN A 40 -0.85 -1.71 -1.19
N PRO A 41 0.17 -1.26 -0.44
CA PRO A 41 0.49 0.16 -0.47
C PRO A 41 1.17 0.59 -1.78
N LYS A 42 2.12 -0.20 -2.29
CA LYS A 42 2.88 0.17 -3.50
C LYS A 42 2.01 0.24 -4.75
N GLU A 43 1.13 -0.75 -4.95
CA GLU A 43 0.25 -0.78 -6.11
C GLU A 43 -0.86 0.28 -6.02
N ILE A 44 -1.37 0.59 -4.83
CA ILE A 44 -2.31 1.71 -4.65
C ILE A 44 -1.63 3.04 -4.98
N VAL A 45 -0.38 3.25 -4.53
CA VAL A 45 0.37 4.46 -4.85
C VAL A 45 0.69 4.54 -6.35
N ASN A 46 1.13 3.45 -6.96
CA ASN A 46 1.42 3.40 -8.40
C ASN A 46 0.19 3.76 -9.24
N ARG A 47 -0.97 3.17 -8.91
CA ARG A 47 -2.26 3.50 -9.58
C ARG A 47 -2.66 4.95 -9.38
N ALA A 48 -2.53 5.48 -8.16
CA ALA A 48 -2.82 6.89 -7.89
C ALA A 48 -1.91 7.82 -8.69
N VAL A 49 -0.63 7.47 -8.86
CA VAL A 49 0.32 8.24 -9.66
C VAL A 49 -0.04 8.19 -11.15
N GLU A 50 -0.43 7.03 -11.67
CA GLU A 50 -0.89 6.88 -13.06
C GLU A 50 -2.16 7.70 -13.32
N ASP A 51 -3.16 7.64 -12.42
CA ASP A 51 -4.38 8.44 -12.54
C ASP A 51 -4.08 9.94 -12.52
N VAL A 52 -3.15 10.39 -11.68
CA VAL A 52 -2.72 11.79 -11.64
C VAL A 52 -2.01 12.18 -12.94
N LYS A 53 -1.14 11.32 -13.49
CA LYS A 53 -0.48 11.58 -14.78
C LYS A 53 -1.48 11.68 -15.92
N LEU A 54 -2.48 10.78 -15.96
CA LEU A 54 -3.52 10.80 -16.98
C LEU A 54 -4.34 12.09 -16.90
N LYS A 55 -4.78 12.48 -15.69
CA LYS A 55 -5.51 13.74 -15.48
C LYS A 55 -4.66 14.97 -15.76
N ALA A 56 -3.37 14.95 -15.41
CA ALA A 56 -2.46 16.04 -15.70
C ALA A 56 -2.21 16.16 -17.21
N ASN A 57 -2.07 15.04 -17.92
CA ASN A 57 -1.94 15.01 -19.36
C ASN A 57 -3.21 15.55 -20.04
N ASP A 58 -4.40 15.11 -19.61
CA ASP A 58 -5.69 15.60 -20.11
C ASP A 58 -5.94 17.10 -19.80
N ALA A 59 -5.46 17.56 -18.64
CA ALA A 59 -5.55 18.97 -18.26
C ALA A 59 -4.56 19.86 -19.04
N THR A 60 -3.45 19.31 -19.54
CA THR A 60 -2.37 20.07 -20.19
C THR A 60 -2.29 19.90 -21.70
N HIS A 61 -2.87 18.83 -22.25
CA HIS A 61 -2.89 18.50 -23.68
C HIS A 61 -4.34 18.40 -24.18
N THR A 62 -4.60 18.88 -25.40
CA THR A 62 -5.89 18.68 -26.08
C THR A 62 -5.89 17.30 -26.78
N PRO A 63 -7.05 16.65 -27.01
CA PRO A 63 -7.14 15.37 -27.71
C PRO A 63 -6.38 15.26 -29.04
N ASP A 64 -6.10 16.39 -29.70
CA ASP A 64 -5.37 16.46 -30.98
C ASP A 64 -3.83 16.56 -30.86
N GLY A 65 -3.28 16.56 -29.64
CA GLY A 65 -1.81 16.53 -29.41
C GLY A 65 -1.12 17.90 -29.42
N GLU A 66 -1.85 19.00 -29.61
CA GLU A 66 -1.28 20.35 -29.50
C GLU A 66 -1.34 20.89 -28.06
N LEU A 67 -0.25 21.55 -27.65
CA LEU A 67 -0.16 22.26 -26.38
C LEU A 67 -1.12 23.46 -26.41
N ASN A 68 -2.21 23.35 -25.67
CA ASN A 68 -3.14 24.46 -25.52
C ASN A 68 -2.52 25.48 -24.54
N THR A 69 -1.93 26.54 -25.10
CA THR A 69 -1.20 27.58 -24.36
C THR A 69 -2.05 28.25 -23.27
N GLN A 70 -3.38 28.32 -23.46
CA GLN A 70 -4.32 28.82 -22.45
C GLN A 70 -4.44 27.85 -21.26
N LYS A 71 -4.56 26.54 -21.52
CA LYS A 71 -4.60 25.51 -20.46
C LYS A 71 -3.26 25.37 -19.74
N LEU A 72 -2.15 25.49 -20.48
CA LEU A 72 -0.80 25.46 -19.91
C LEU A 72 -0.58 26.62 -18.94
N GLY A 73 -1.01 27.84 -19.31
CA GLY A 73 -0.96 28.99 -18.41
C GLY A 73 -1.78 28.77 -17.13
N MET A 74 -2.96 28.16 -17.25
CA MET A 74 -3.83 27.85 -16.11
C MET A 74 -3.24 26.75 -15.21
N ALA A 75 -2.60 25.72 -15.78
CA ALA A 75 -1.90 24.68 -15.04
C ALA A 75 -0.70 25.23 -14.26
N LEU A 76 0.14 26.05 -14.91
CA LEU A 76 1.28 26.72 -14.27
C LEU A 76 0.82 27.67 -13.15
N GLY A 77 -0.24 28.45 -13.39
CA GLY A 77 -0.84 29.33 -12.39
C GLY A 77 -1.36 28.55 -11.18
N GLY A 78 -2.03 27.42 -11.41
CA GLY A 78 -2.54 26.55 -10.34
C GLY A 78 -1.42 25.96 -9.47
N VAL A 79 -0.36 25.43 -10.09
CA VAL A 79 0.80 24.89 -9.35
C VAL A 79 1.49 26.00 -8.53
N ALA A 80 1.70 27.17 -9.13
CA ALA A 80 2.31 28.30 -8.43
C ALA A 80 1.48 28.74 -7.21
N ALA A 81 0.16 28.84 -7.35
CA ALA A 81 -0.74 29.20 -6.24
C ALA A 81 -0.71 28.17 -5.11
N ILE A 82 -0.69 26.87 -5.42
CA ILE A 82 -0.60 25.80 -4.43
C ILE A 82 0.75 25.88 -3.69
N LEU A 83 1.86 26.03 -4.42
CA LEU A 83 3.18 26.13 -3.81
C LEU A 83 3.31 27.36 -2.91
N LEU A 84 2.76 28.52 -3.33
CA LEU A 84 2.73 29.74 -2.52
C LEU A 84 1.91 29.56 -1.25
N THR A 85 0.70 29.00 -1.35
CA THR A 85 -0.15 28.75 -0.17
C THR A 85 0.50 27.78 0.81
N LEU A 86 1.07 26.67 0.33
CA LEU A 86 1.81 25.73 1.17
C LEU A 86 3.06 26.36 1.80
N GLY A 87 3.78 27.20 1.07
CA GLY A 87 4.94 27.94 1.58
C GLY A 87 4.57 28.89 2.72
N ILE A 88 3.47 29.63 2.56
CA ILE A 88 2.93 30.51 3.62
C ILE A 88 2.52 29.68 4.84
N ILE A 89 1.80 28.58 4.65
CA ILE A 89 1.39 27.69 5.75
C ILE A 89 2.61 27.11 6.47
N ARG A 90 3.62 26.63 5.72
CA ARG A 90 4.85 26.07 6.29
C ARG A 90 5.61 27.13 7.08
N ARG A 91 5.71 28.36 6.56
CA ARG A 91 6.34 29.49 7.24
C ARG A 91 5.58 29.90 8.50
N ALA A 92 4.26 29.86 8.49
CA ALA A 92 3.44 30.19 9.66
C ALA A 92 3.49 29.11 10.76
N ARG A 93 3.86 27.88 10.41
CA ARG A 93 4.00 26.74 11.33
C ARG A 93 5.44 26.49 11.80
N SER A 94 6.41 27.25 11.28
CA SER A 94 7.83 27.22 11.68
C SER A 94 8.10 28.39 12.61
#